data_AF-A0A8C2EH22-F1
#
_entry.id   AF-A0A8C2EH22-F1
#
_cell.length_a   1.000
_cell.length_b   1.000
_cell.length_c   1.000
_cell.angle_alpha   90.00
_cell.angle_beta   90.00
_cell.angle_gamma   90.00
#
_symmetry.space_group_name_H-M   'P 1'
#
loop_
_entity.id
_entity.type
_entity.pdbx_description
1 polymer ?
#
loop_
_entity_poly.entity_id
_entity_poly.type
_entity_poly.pdbx_seq_one_letter_code
_entity_poly.pdbx_strand_id
1 'polypeptide(L)'
;DRKKQANAAYLIGSYAVMHLQKTPEEAYSLLVSQNASYLPFRDASFGACMFNLNILDCLLAVHKALQFGWLDFSKFNVEEYEHYERAENGDFNWIIPGKFLAFSGPHPKSKIENGYPLHAPEAYFPYFRKHNITTIIRLNKKMYDAKRFTDMGFKHHDLFFVDGSTPNDAIVTKFLNICENADGGIAVHCKAGLGRTGTLIGCYMMKHFRLTAAEAIAWIRICRPGSVIGPQQNFIDEKQASLWEEGDVYREQITEQENGSGKAAVAGILSGVEDISINGTNKNISQRKTPSEMHTEEEEEECGGLTQGDKLRALKSKRQSRASTDLLGSNEKVFLFGRVLRG
;
A
#
# COMPACT_ATOMS: atom_id res chain seq x y z
N ASP A 1 -6.91 29.19 -10.91
CA ASP A 1 -6.52 28.43 -9.69
C ASP A 1 -5.32 27.55 -10.03
N ARG A 2 -4.15 27.82 -9.42
CA ARG A 2 -2.89 27.10 -9.70
C ARG A 2 -2.96 25.62 -9.33
N LYS A 3 -3.74 25.25 -8.32
CA LYS A 3 -3.93 23.84 -7.92
C LYS A 3 -4.70 23.08 -9.00
N LYS A 4 -5.74 23.69 -9.56
CA LYS A 4 -6.49 23.10 -10.69
C LYS A 4 -5.62 22.95 -11.94
N GLN A 5 -4.74 23.91 -12.21
CA GLN A 5 -3.78 23.82 -13.32
C GLN A 5 -2.81 22.65 -13.16
N ALA A 6 -2.23 22.45 -11.97
CA ALA A 6 -1.33 21.31 -11.71
C ALA A 6 -2.06 19.97 -11.88
N ASN A 7 -3.28 19.83 -11.34
CA ASN A 7 -4.10 18.62 -11.53
C ASN A 7 -4.44 18.37 -13.00
N ALA A 8 -4.83 19.41 -13.76
CA ALA A 8 -5.16 19.28 -15.17
C ALA A 8 -3.93 18.89 -16.02
N ALA A 9 -2.77 19.48 -15.74
CA ALA A 9 -1.52 19.14 -16.42
C ALA A 9 -1.10 17.69 -16.12
N TYR A 10 -1.20 17.26 -14.86
CA TYR A 10 -0.98 15.87 -14.48
C TYR A 10 -1.93 14.89 -15.19
N LEU A 11 -3.21 15.21 -15.28
CA LEU A 11 -4.19 14.39 -16.01
C LEU A 11 -3.85 14.23 -17.49
N ILE A 12 -3.54 15.33 -18.17
CA ILE A 12 -3.19 15.32 -19.60
C ILE A 12 -1.85 14.61 -19.82
N GLY A 13 -0.86 14.84 -18.95
CA GLY A 13 0.42 14.14 -18.99
C GLY A 13 0.24 12.63 -18.81
N SER A 14 -0.58 12.21 -17.84
CA SER A 14 -0.87 10.79 -17.59
C SER A 14 -1.55 10.17 -18.80
N TYR A 15 -2.52 10.85 -19.39
CA TYR A 15 -3.16 10.41 -20.64
C TYR A 15 -2.15 10.20 -21.75
N ALA A 16 -1.19 11.13 -21.91
CA ALA A 16 -0.15 11.01 -22.92
C ALA A 16 0.78 9.80 -22.68
N VAL A 17 1.16 9.54 -21.42
CA VAL A 17 1.95 8.34 -21.06
C VAL A 17 1.16 7.06 -21.32
N MET A 18 -0.11 7.02 -20.92
CA MET A 18 -0.93 5.79 -20.95
C MET A 18 -1.45 5.45 -22.34
N HIS A 19 -1.90 6.43 -23.11
CA HIS A 19 -2.63 6.23 -24.36
C HIS A 19 -1.89 6.69 -25.61
N LEU A 20 -0.95 7.64 -25.47
CA LEU A 20 -0.15 8.13 -26.58
C LEU A 20 1.28 7.56 -26.59
N GLN A 21 1.56 6.63 -25.67
CA GLN A 21 2.86 5.93 -25.54
C GLN A 21 4.06 6.88 -25.42
N LYS A 22 3.85 8.07 -24.83
CA LYS A 22 4.95 9.00 -24.53
C LYS A 22 5.73 8.53 -23.31
N THR A 23 7.02 8.82 -23.27
CA THR A 23 7.75 8.68 -22.00
C THR A 23 7.29 9.76 -21.01
N PRO A 24 7.43 9.53 -19.69
CA PRO A 24 7.17 10.55 -18.67
C PRO A 24 7.88 11.88 -18.93
N GLU A 25 9.14 11.83 -19.36
CA GLU A 25 9.98 13.01 -19.65
C GLU A 25 9.47 13.77 -20.87
N GLU A 26 9.08 13.07 -21.94
CA GLU A 26 8.48 13.68 -23.12
C GLU A 26 7.15 14.37 -22.79
N ALA A 27 6.28 13.68 -22.08
CA ALA A 27 4.99 14.24 -21.65
C ALA A 27 5.20 15.46 -20.74
N TYR A 28 6.13 15.39 -19.79
CA TYR A 28 6.47 16.51 -18.91
C TYR A 28 7.07 17.69 -19.67
N SER A 29 8.02 17.43 -20.58
CA SER A 29 8.66 18.46 -21.41
C SER A 29 7.62 19.27 -22.22
N LEU A 30 6.62 18.58 -22.80
CA LEU A 30 5.53 19.23 -23.50
C LEU A 30 4.68 20.12 -22.58
N LEU A 31 4.39 19.67 -21.36
CA LEU A 31 3.63 20.46 -20.38
C LEU A 31 4.35 21.74 -19.96
N VAL A 32 5.69 21.75 -19.93
CA VAL A 32 6.49 22.91 -19.50
C VAL A 32 7.04 23.75 -20.67
N SER A 33 6.75 23.37 -21.92
CA SER A 33 7.36 23.89 -23.17
C SER A 33 7.20 25.39 -23.47
N GLN A 34 6.58 26.17 -22.59
CA GLN A 34 6.42 27.64 -22.70
C GLN A 34 6.66 28.36 -21.37
N ASN A 35 7.67 27.92 -20.59
CA ASN A 35 7.92 28.41 -19.23
C ASN A 35 6.73 28.26 -18.28
N ALA A 36 5.87 27.27 -18.52
CA ALA A 36 4.76 26.96 -17.62
C ALA A 36 5.30 26.34 -16.32
N SER A 37 4.94 26.95 -15.18
CA SER A 37 5.33 26.47 -13.85
C SER A 37 4.12 25.99 -13.07
N TYR A 38 4.11 24.69 -12.74
CA TYR A 38 3.05 24.06 -11.96
C TYR A 38 3.41 24.02 -10.48
N LEU A 39 2.39 24.19 -9.63
CA LEU A 39 2.54 24.01 -8.19
C LEU A 39 2.81 22.53 -7.91
N PRO A 40 3.83 22.18 -7.12
CA PRO A 40 4.02 20.79 -6.71
C PRO A 40 2.90 20.33 -5.78
N PHE A 41 2.70 19.01 -5.75
CA PHE A 41 1.76 18.35 -4.86
C PHE A 41 2.35 18.20 -3.47
N ARG A 42 1.57 18.63 -2.47
CA ARG A 42 1.89 18.52 -1.05
C ARG A 42 1.18 17.34 -0.40
N ASP A 43 1.60 17.01 0.81
CA ASP A 43 0.92 16.02 1.64
C ASP A 43 -0.34 16.55 2.35
N ALA A 44 -1.01 15.65 3.08
CA ALA A 44 -2.22 15.93 3.86
C ALA A 44 -1.94 16.39 5.31
N SER A 45 -0.69 16.76 5.64
CA SER A 45 -0.37 17.30 6.97
C SER A 45 -1.01 18.67 7.21
N PHE A 46 -1.23 18.98 8.48
CA PHE A 46 -1.74 20.29 8.93
C PHE A 46 -0.62 21.35 9.07
N GLY A 47 0.63 20.99 8.76
CA GLY A 47 1.81 21.84 8.94
C GLY A 47 2.45 22.29 7.62
N ALA A 48 3.71 22.70 7.71
CA ALA A 48 4.53 22.98 6.54
C ALA A 48 4.81 21.69 5.76
N CYS A 49 4.75 21.77 4.43
CA CYS A 49 5.09 20.65 3.57
C CYS A 49 6.62 20.51 3.52
N MET A 50 7.14 19.34 3.90
CA MET A 50 8.58 19.06 3.93
C MET A 50 9.07 18.30 2.70
N PHE A 51 8.16 17.75 1.91
CA PHE A 51 8.45 16.92 0.74
C PHE A 51 7.41 17.19 -0.34
N ASN A 52 7.87 17.58 -1.52
CA ASN A 52 7.01 18.01 -2.62
C ASN A 52 7.16 17.06 -3.80
N LEU A 53 6.03 16.59 -4.33
CA LEU A 53 6.02 15.82 -5.58
C LEU A 53 5.75 16.76 -6.75
N ASN A 54 6.54 16.67 -7.80
CA ASN A 54 6.26 17.36 -9.05
C ASN A 54 5.41 16.46 -9.98
N ILE A 55 5.04 17.00 -11.15
CA ILE A 55 4.25 16.24 -12.14
C ILE A 55 5.07 15.07 -12.71
N LEU A 56 6.36 15.26 -12.97
CA LEU A 56 7.23 14.21 -13.50
C LEU A 56 7.30 12.99 -12.56
N ASP A 57 7.43 13.21 -11.24
CA ASP A 57 7.43 12.11 -10.25
C ASP A 57 6.14 11.27 -10.36
N CYS A 58 5.00 11.94 -10.57
CA CYS A 58 3.72 11.27 -10.74
C CYS A 58 3.62 10.54 -12.08
N LEU A 59 4.16 11.11 -13.16
CA LEU A 59 4.18 10.46 -14.47
C LEU A 59 5.10 9.23 -14.49
N LEU A 60 6.25 9.30 -13.82
CA LEU A 60 7.16 8.16 -13.61
C LEU A 60 6.47 7.05 -12.84
N ALA A 61 5.74 7.38 -11.77
CA ALA A 61 4.96 6.43 -10.99
C ALA A 61 3.88 5.73 -11.83
N VAL A 62 3.12 6.48 -12.63
CA VAL A 62 2.11 5.92 -13.56
C VAL A 62 2.78 5.00 -14.58
N HIS A 63 3.89 5.44 -15.18
CA HIS A 63 4.60 4.65 -16.18
C HIS A 63 5.09 3.31 -15.62
N LYS A 64 5.72 3.31 -14.44
CA LYS A 64 6.16 2.08 -13.78
C LYS A 64 4.98 1.21 -13.34
N ALA A 65 3.87 1.79 -12.89
CA ALA A 65 2.66 1.03 -12.58
C ALA A 65 2.06 0.30 -13.81
N LEU A 66 2.16 0.88 -15.01
CA LEU A 66 1.82 0.19 -16.26
C LEU A 66 2.80 -0.97 -16.53
N GLN A 67 4.11 -0.74 -16.37
CA GLN A 67 5.16 -1.76 -16.58
C GLN A 67 5.03 -2.95 -15.62
N PHE A 68 4.67 -2.69 -14.36
CA PHE A 68 4.44 -3.72 -13.35
C PHE A 68 3.05 -4.36 -13.43
N GLY A 69 2.18 -3.92 -14.35
CA GLY A 69 0.83 -4.43 -14.50
C GLY A 69 -0.12 -4.08 -13.36
N TRP A 70 0.21 -3.06 -12.55
CA TRP A 70 -0.67 -2.58 -11.48
C TRP A 70 -1.82 -1.72 -12.00
N LEU A 71 -1.63 -1.11 -13.17
CA LEU A 71 -2.63 -0.29 -13.84
C LEU A 71 -2.96 -0.88 -15.21
N ASP A 72 -4.18 -1.37 -15.35
CA ASP A 72 -4.72 -1.88 -16.62
C ASP A 72 -6.14 -1.33 -16.81
N PHE A 73 -6.29 -0.28 -17.62
CA PHE A 73 -7.60 0.37 -17.85
C PHE A 73 -8.61 -0.52 -18.58
N SER A 74 -8.16 -1.59 -19.24
CA SER A 74 -9.07 -2.56 -19.85
C SER A 74 -9.80 -3.39 -18.79
N LYS A 75 -9.15 -3.61 -17.62
CA LYS A 75 -9.68 -4.37 -16.49
C LYS A 75 -10.10 -3.51 -15.30
N PHE A 76 -9.71 -2.23 -15.28
CA PHE A 76 -9.99 -1.34 -14.15
C PHE A 76 -11.50 -1.12 -13.99
N ASN A 77 -12.02 -1.54 -12.83
CA ASN A 77 -13.41 -1.37 -12.43
C ASN A 77 -13.59 -0.05 -11.67
N VAL A 78 -14.03 0.98 -12.37
CA VAL A 78 -14.26 2.32 -11.83
C VAL A 78 -15.34 2.31 -10.75
N GLU A 79 -16.44 1.60 -11.00
CA GLU A 79 -17.58 1.57 -10.07
C GLU A 79 -17.18 0.94 -8.74
N GLU A 80 -16.40 -0.15 -8.78
CA GLU A 80 -15.87 -0.79 -7.57
C GLU A 80 -14.91 0.14 -6.80
N TYR A 81 -14.00 0.82 -7.51
CA TYR A 81 -13.08 1.77 -6.90
C TYR A 81 -13.84 2.92 -6.21
N GLU A 82 -14.78 3.56 -6.90
CA GLU A 82 -15.56 4.68 -6.35
C GLU A 82 -16.54 4.25 -5.27
N HIS A 83 -17.00 3.00 -5.30
CA HIS A 83 -17.84 2.45 -4.25
C HIS A 83 -17.03 2.31 -2.96
N TYR A 84 -15.90 1.59 -2.99
CA TYR A 84 -15.16 1.24 -1.78
C TYR A 84 -14.23 2.34 -1.23
N GLU A 85 -13.89 3.37 -2.02
CA GLU A 85 -13.17 4.53 -1.50
C GLU A 85 -14.01 5.37 -0.50
N ARG A 86 -15.34 5.20 -0.55
CA ARG A 86 -16.29 5.94 0.30
C ARG A 86 -16.25 5.45 1.73
N ALA A 87 -16.45 6.37 2.67
CA ALA A 87 -16.38 6.02 4.08
C ALA A 87 -17.50 5.06 4.45
N GLU A 88 -18.71 5.25 3.90
CA GLU A 88 -19.85 4.37 4.15
C GLU A 88 -19.65 2.92 3.71
N ASN A 89 -18.70 2.65 2.80
CA ASN A 89 -18.48 1.33 2.20
C ASN A 89 -17.18 0.66 2.66
N GLY A 90 -16.48 1.23 3.64
CA GLY A 90 -15.29 0.62 4.26
C GLY A 90 -14.00 1.43 4.12
N ASP A 91 -13.98 2.46 3.26
CA ASP A 91 -12.82 3.35 3.07
C ASP A 91 -11.51 2.59 2.79
N PHE A 92 -11.47 1.90 1.64
CA PHE A 92 -10.29 1.14 1.23
C PHE A 92 -9.98 1.24 -0.26
N ASN A 93 -8.71 1.04 -0.60
CA ASN A 93 -8.24 1.07 -1.98
C ASN A 93 -7.13 0.02 -2.16
N TRP A 94 -7.09 -0.60 -3.34
CA TRP A 94 -5.93 -1.39 -3.78
C TRP A 94 -4.77 -0.45 -4.09
N ILE A 95 -3.60 -0.75 -3.54
CA ILE A 95 -2.34 -0.07 -3.88
C ILE A 95 -1.56 -0.89 -4.90
N ILE A 96 -1.47 -2.20 -4.67
CA ILE A 96 -0.95 -3.16 -5.65
C ILE A 96 -2.05 -4.22 -5.82
N PRO A 97 -2.69 -4.34 -6.99
CA PRO A 97 -3.77 -5.29 -7.22
C PRO A 97 -3.40 -6.71 -6.81
N GLY A 98 -4.23 -7.35 -5.99
CA GLY A 98 -3.99 -8.70 -5.50
C GLY A 98 -2.94 -8.84 -4.40
N LYS A 99 -2.15 -7.79 -4.10
CA LYS A 99 -1.11 -7.84 -3.06
C LYS A 99 -1.38 -6.92 -1.87
N PHE A 100 -1.69 -5.64 -2.07
CA PHE A 100 -1.87 -4.68 -0.98
C PHE A 100 -3.18 -3.91 -1.07
N LEU A 101 -3.99 -4.06 -0.03
CA LEU A 101 -5.17 -3.25 0.23
C LEU A 101 -4.91 -2.32 1.43
N ALA A 102 -5.05 -1.02 1.24
CA ALA A 102 -4.95 -0.03 2.32
C ALA A 102 -6.35 0.39 2.77
N PHE A 103 -6.65 0.33 4.07
CA PHE A 103 -7.99 0.62 4.57
C PHE A 103 -8.03 1.38 5.91
N SER A 104 -9.17 2.00 6.21
CA SER A 104 -9.43 2.65 7.49
C SER A 104 -9.61 1.63 8.62
N GLY A 105 -9.04 1.92 9.79
CA GLY A 105 -9.03 0.98 10.90
C GLY A 105 -10.44 0.63 11.43
N PRO A 106 -10.78 -0.67 11.54
CA PRO A 106 -12.04 -1.13 12.12
C PRO A 106 -12.22 -0.73 13.59
N HIS A 107 -13.46 -0.85 14.05
CA HIS A 107 -13.89 -0.58 15.42
C HIS A 107 -14.66 -1.77 16.01
N PRO A 108 -14.95 -1.80 17.32
CA PRO A 108 -15.66 -2.92 17.93
C PRO A 108 -17.09 -3.08 17.41
N LYS A 109 -17.71 -2.02 16.90
CA LYS A 109 -19.07 -2.02 16.35
C LYS A 109 -19.15 -1.05 15.19
N SER A 110 -19.97 -1.38 14.19
CA SER A 110 -20.31 -0.44 13.14
C SER A 110 -21.22 0.65 13.71
N LYS A 111 -20.84 1.92 13.57
CA LYS A 111 -21.58 3.07 14.09
C LYS A 111 -21.22 4.33 13.31
N ILE A 112 -22.09 5.34 13.34
CA ILE A 112 -21.74 6.68 12.87
C ILE A 112 -21.23 7.48 14.06
N GLU A 113 -20.02 8.04 13.95
CA GLU A 113 -19.42 8.89 14.97
C GLU A 113 -19.00 10.22 14.33
N ASN A 114 -19.55 11.34 14.81
CA ASN A 114 -19.31 12.68 14.27
C ASN A 114 -19.52 12.78 12.74
N GLY A 115 -20.55 12.09 12.22
CA GLY A 115 -20.86 12.06 10.79
C GLY A 115 -19.89 11.22 9.94
N TYR A 116 -19.01 10.44 10.55
CA TYR A 116 -18.13 9.50 9.86
C TYR A 116 -18.53 8.05 10.22
N PRO A 117 -18.80 7.19 9.23
CA PRO A 117 -19.14 5.80 9.45
C PRO A 117 -17.91 4.99 9.87
N LEU A 118 -18.04 4.28 10.98
CA LEU A 118 -17.07 3.34 11.50
C LEU A 118 -17.60 1.93 11.24
N HIS A 119 -16.69 1.03 10.87
CA HIS A 119 -17.03 -0.34 10.48
C HIS A 119 -16.40 -1.34 11.43
N ALA A 120 -17.16 -2.39 11.77
CA ALA A 120 -16.62 -3.57 12.44
C ALA A 120 -15.82 -4.45 11.45
N PRO A 121 -14.91 -5.32 11.94
CA PRO A 121 -14.17 -6.27 11.11
C PRO A 121 -15.02 -7.05 10.10
N GLU A 122 -16.22 -7.48 10.50
CA GLU A 122 -17.13 -8.32 9.70
C GLU A 122 -17.59 -7.65 8.41
N ALA A 123 -17.65 -6.31 8.39
CA ALA A 123 -18.02 -5.55 7.20
C ALA A 123 -17.06 -5.81 6.03
N TYR A 124 -15.81 -6.19 6.32
CA TYR A 124 -14.78 -6.40 5.31
C TYR A 124 -14.70 -7.86 4.81
N PHE A 125 -15.25 -8.82 5.56
CA PHE A 125 -15.03 -10.24 5.26
C PHE A 125 -15.49 -10.67 3.86
N PRO A 126 -16.68 -10.25 3.34
CA PRO A 126 -17.12 -10.66 2.02
C PRO A 126 -16.14 -10.23 0.93
N TYR A 127 -15.66 -8.99 1.01
CA TYR A 127 -14.68 -8.45 0.07
C TYR A 127 -13.33 -9.16 0.23
N PHE A 128 -12.84 -9.30 1.46
CA PHE A 128 -11.53 -9.90 1.72
C PHE A 128 -11.47 -11.35 1.20
N ARG A 129 -12.52 -12.15 1.43
CA ARG A 129 -12.57 -13.52 0.92
C ARG A 129 -12.66 -13.57 -0.61
N LYS A 130 -13.52 -12.74 -1.21
CA LYS A 130 -13.68 -12.68 -2.68
C LYS A 130 -12.35 -12.35 -3.37
N HIS A 131 -11.51 -11.52 -2.76
CA HIS A 131 -10.25 -11.06 -3.32
C HIS A 131 -9.01 -11.75 -2.71
N ASN A 132 -9.18 -12.93 -2.12
CA ASN A 132 -8.10 -13.75 -1.57
C ASN A 132 -7.16 -12.99 -0.61
N ILE A 133 -7.71 -12.11 0.22
CA ILE A 133 -6.95 -11.47 1.31
C ILE A 133 -6.82 -12.49 2.43
N THR A 134 -5.58 -12.80 2.81
CA THR A 134 -5.27 -13.81 3.83
C THR A 134 -4.71 -13.18 5.10
N THR A 135 -4.08 -12.01 4.98
CA THR A 135 -3.26 -11.42 6.03
C THR A 135 -3.69 -9.99 6.32
N ILE A 136 -3.79 -9.65 7.61
CA ILE A 136 -4.18 -8.33 8.09
C ILE A 136 -3.08 -7.80 8.99
N ILE A 137 -2.67 -6.56 8.73
CA ILE A 137 -1.63 -5.88 9.51
C ILE A 137 -2.22 -4.61 10.12
N ARG A 138 -2.24 -4.55 11.46
CA ARG A 138 -2.69 -3.40 12.24
C ARG A 138 -1.50 -2.60 12.74
N LEU A 139 -1.52 -1.29 12.45
CA LEU A 139 -0.43 -0.36 12.77
C LEU A 139 -0.78 0.65 13.89
N ASN A 140 -2.00 0.59 14.43
CA ASN A 140 -2.50 1.50 15.46
C ASN A 140 -2.86 0.78 16.76
N LYS A 141 -3.18 1.58 17.80
CA LYS A 141 -3.69 1.05 19.07
C LYS A 141 -4.84 0.06 18.83
N LYS A 142 -4.96 -0.94 19.68
CA LYS A 142 -5.91 -2.06 19.56
C LYS A 142 -7.35 -1.57 19.74
N MET A 143 -7.97 -1.10 18.64
CA MET A 143 -9.35 -0.59 18.64
C MET A 143 -10.41 -1.70 18.56
N TYR A 144 -10.03 -2.93 18.27
CA TYR A 144 -10.91 -4.10 18.16
C TYR A 144 -10.13 -5.36 18.56
N ASP A 145 -10.81 -6.45 18.89
CA ASP A 145 -10.13 -7.72 19.17
C ASP A 145 -9.68 -8.40 17.85
N ALA A 146 -8.38 -8.70 17.75
CA ALA A 146 -7.80 -9.41 16.61
C ALA A 146 -8.45 -10.78 16.37
N LYS A 147 -9.01 -11.40 17.42
CA LYS A 147 -9.74 -12.67 17.32
C LYS A 147 -10.87 -12.65 16.31
N ARG A 148 -11.52 -11.50 16.13
CA ARG A 148 -12.60 -11.34 15.14
C ARG A 148 -12.16 -11.66 13.71
N PHE A 149 -10.88 -11.46 13.40
CA PHE A 149 -10.31 -11.88 12.13
C PHE A 149 -9.74 -13.30 12.19
N THR A 150 -9.01 -13.67 13.25
CA THR A 150 -8.37 -14.99 13.31
C THR A 150 -9.37 -16.13 13.41
N ASP A 151 -10.48 -15.95 14.12
CA ASP A 151 -11.58 -16.93 14.22
C ASP A 151 -12.26 -17.17 12.86
N MET A 152 -12.05 -16.26 11.90
CA MET A 152 -12.58 -16.31 10.55
C MET A 152 -11.55 -16.76 9.50
N GLY A 153 -10.38 -17.21 9.95
CA GLY A 153 -9.32 -17.78 9.11
C GLY A 153 -8.30 -16.79 8.56
N PHE A 154 -8.33 -15.52 8.97
CA PHE A 154 -7.32 -14.54 8.55
C PHE A 154 -6.10 -14.57 9.49
N LYS A 155 -4.89 -14.43 8.93
CA LYS A 155 -3.67 -14.15 9.71
C LYS A 155 -3.72 -12.68 10.16
N HIS A 156 -3.47 -12.41 11.44
CA HIS A 156 -3.51 -11.04 11.99
C HIS A 156 -2.19 -10.71 12.69
N HIS A 157 -1.61 -9.55 12.36
CA HIS A 157 -0.36 -9.08 12.92
C HIS A 157 -0.48 -7.66 13.46
N ASP A 158 0.01 -7.45 14.67
CA ASP A 158 0.16 -6.13 15.29
C ASP A 158 1.59 -5.62 15.10
N LEU A 159 1.73 -4.48 14.42
CA LEU A 159 2.98 -3.74 14.22
C LEU A 159 2.77 -2.28 14.61
N PHE A 160 2.50 -2.05 15.89
CA PHE A 160 2.16 -0.74 16.42
C PHE A 160 3.33 0.25 16.34
N PHE A 161 3.03 1.47 15.91
CA PHE A 161 3.84 2.66 16.15
C PHE A 161 2.96 3.92 16.22
N VAL A 162 3.50 4.98 16.82
CA VAL A 162 2.77 6.20 17.20
C VAL A 162 2.16 6.90 15.99
N ASP A 163 0.98 7.50 16.17
CA ASP A 163 0.30 8.22 15.08
C ASP A 163 1.09 9.47 14.66
N GLY A 164 1.37 9.60 13.36
CA GLY A 164 2.18 10.69 12.81
C GLY A 164 3.69 10.51 12.98
N SER A 165 4.17 9.46 13.64
CA SER A 165 5.61 9.12 13.71
C SER A 165 6.05 8.28 12.51
N THR A 166 7.33 7.94 12.48
CA THR A 166 7.96 6.99 11.55
C THR A 166 8.10 5.62 12.23
N PRO A 167 8.09 4.50 11.48
CA PRO A 167 8.40 3.19 12.02
C PRO A 167 9.91 3.07 12.28
N ASN A 168 10.31 2.19 13.20
CA ASN A 168 11.71 1.80 13.36
C ASN A 168 12.08 0.64 12.41
N ASP A 169 13.37 0.33 12.31
CA ASP A 169 13.89 -0.68 11.38
C ASP A 169 13.39 -2.09 11.69
N ALA A 170 13.14 -2.40 12.97
CA ALA A 170 12.57 -3.68 13.38
C ALA A 170 11.13 -3.85 12.86
N ILE A 171 10.32 -2.78 12.90
CA ILE A 171 8.95 -2.78 12.33
C ILE A 171 9.01 -2.93 10.81
N VAL A 172 9.90 -2.21 10.12
CA VAL A 172 10.05 -2.31 8.66
C VAL A 172 10.44 -3.74 8.27
N THR A 173 11.47 -4.29 8.91
CA THR A 173 11.95 -5.67 8.66
C THR A 173 10.85 -6.70 8.88
N LYS A 174 10.14 -6.60 10.01
CA LYS A 174 9.04 -7.51 10.34
C LYS A 174 7.87 -7.38 9.36
N PHE A 175 7.55 -6.16 8.94
CA PHE A 175 6.52 -5.92 7.93
C PHE A 175 6.89 -6.59 6.60
N LEU A 176 8.11 -6.36 6.10
CA LEU A 176 8.60 -6.95 4.85
C LEU A 176 8.56 -8.48 4.92
N ASN A 177 9.06 -9.07 6.00
CA ASN A 177 9.04 -10.52 6.20
C ASN A 177 7.61 -11.10 6.18
N ILE A 178 6.65 -10.47 6.87
CA ILE A 178 5.24 -10.89 6.83
C ILE A 178 4.71 -10.82 5.39
N CYS A 179 5.05 -9.77 4.65
CA CYS A 179 4.55 -9.55 3.30
C CYS A 179 5.14 -10.53 2.28
N GLU A 180 6.42 -10.87 2.42
CA GLU A 180 7.13 -11.85 1.58
C GLU A 180 6.58 -13.28 1.77
N ASN A 181 6.10 -13.60 2.98
CA ASN A 181 5.59 -14.92 3.34
C ASN A 181 4.05 -15.04 3.35
N ALA A 182 3.33 -14.03 2.82
CA ALA A 182 1.88 -14.05 2.76
C ALA A 182 1.37 -14.84 1.53
N ASP A 183 0.46 -15.80 1.77
CA ASP A 183 -0.11 -16.69 0.74
C ASP A 183 -1.09 -15.99 -0.21
N GLY A 184 -1.60 -14.81 0.17
CA GLY A 184 -2.55 -14.04 -0.61
C GLY A 184 -2.39 -12.54 -0.40
N GLY A 185 -3.49 -11.81 -0.65
CA GLY A 185 -3.55 -10.37 -0.46
C GLY A 185 -3.39 -9.96 1.01
N ILE A 186 -2.82 -8.79 1.22
CA ILE A 186 -2.51 -8.23 2.53
C ILE A 186 -3.31 -6.94 2.72
N ALA A 187 -4.15 -6.91 3.75
CA ALA A 187 -4.89 -5.72 4.15
C ALA A 187 -4.15 -5.00 5.28
N VAL A 188 -3.68 -3.79 5.02
CA VAL A 188 -2.93 -2.98 5.99
C VAL A 188 -3.76 -1.80 6.44
N HIS A 189 -3.88 -1.58 7.75
CA HIS A 189 -4.56 -0.41 8.28
C HIS A 189 -3.82 0.24 9.44
N CYS A 190 -4.10 1.53 9.62
CA CYS A 190 -3.82 2.26 10.84
C CYS A 190 -5.14 2.84 11.36
N LYS A 191 -5.18 4.12 11.71
CA LYS A 191 -6.44 4.82 12.00
C LYS A 191 -7.17 5.20 10.70
N ALA A 192 -6.61 6.11 9.90
CA ALA A 192 -7.20 6.52 8.63
C ALA A 192 -6.76 5.66 7.42
N GLY A 193 -5.79 4.77 7.60
CA GLY A 193 -5.22 3.98 6.50
C GLY A 193 -4.39 4.82 5.51
N LEU A 194 -3.78 5.93 5.95
CA LEU A 194 -3.09 6.89 5.07
C LEU A 194 -1.59 7.00 5.39
N GLY A 195 -1.23 7.58 6.53
CA GLY A 195 0.18 7.83 6.90
C GLY A 195 0.97 6.54 7.11
N ARG A 196 0.87 5.96 8.32
CA ARG A 196 1.56 4.71 8.70
C ARG A 196 1.42 3.57 7.69
N THR A 197 0.20 3.40 7.17
CA THR A 197 -0.13 2.39 6.16
C THR A 197 0.62 2.62 4.86
N GLY A 198 0.56 3.84 4.32
CA GLY A 198 1.29 4.20 3.11
C GLY A 198 2.80 4.08 3.30
N THR A 199 3.32 4.42 4.48
CA THR A 199 4.77 4.34 4.77
C THR A 199 5.30 2.92 4.60
N LEU A 200 4.69 1.93 5.25
CA LEU A 200 5.17 0.55 5.18
C LEU A 200 4.94 -0.08 3.81
N ILE A 201 3.80 0.20 3.15
CA ILE A 201 3.58 -0.26 1.77
C ILE A 201 4.62 0.38 0.83
N GLY A 202 4.98 1.65 1.04
CA GLY A 202 6.05 2.34 0.32
C GLY A 202 7.41 1.67 0.49
N CYS A 203 7.76 1.23 1.70
CA CYS A 203 8.99 0.45 1.92
C CYS A 203 9.02 -0.84 1.08
N TYR A 204 7.91 -1.59 1.04
CA TYR A 204 7.80 -2.79 0.20
C TYR A 204 7.96 -2.46 -1.29
N MET A 205 7.31 -1.39 -1.75
CA MET A 205 7.38 -0.94 -3.13
C MET A 205 8.81 -0.58 -3.55
N MET A 206 9.56 0.15 -2.71
CA MET A 206 10.95 0.47 -3.00
C MET A 206 11.84 -0.79 -3.00
N LYS A 207 11.67 -1.69 -2.04
CA LYS A 207 12.47 -2.94 -1.97
C LYS A 207 12.23 -3.84 -3.17
N HIS A 208 10.99 -4.19 -3.45
CA HIS A 208 10.69 -5.23 -4.42
C HIS A 208 10.60 -4.73 -5.87
N PHE A 209 10.25 -3.45 -6.07
CA PHE A 209 10.05 -2.88 -7.40
C PHE A 209 11.02 -1.75 -7.74
N ARG A 210 11.97 -1.45 -6.82
CA ARG A 210 13.02 -0.46 -7.04
C ARG A 210 12.48 0.92 -7.46
N LEU A 211 11.32 1.27 -6.91
CA LEU A 211 10.73 2.60 -7.03
C LEU A 211 11.53 3.60 -6.20
N THR A 212 11.63 4.84 -6.67
CA THR A 212 12.11 5.94 -5.81
C THR A 212 11.06 6.25 -4.74
N ALA A 213 11.46 6.93 -3.66
CA ALA A 213 10.56 7.41 -2.64
C ALA A 213 9.47 8.30 -3.24
N ALA A 214 9.85 9.22 -4.13
CA ALA A 214 8.91 10.09 -4.83
C ALA A 214 7.89 9.30 -5.66
N GLU A 215 8.34 8.31 -6.44
CA GLU A 215 7.46 7.46 -7.24
C GLU A 215 6.53 6.60 -6.38
N ALA A 216 7.05 6.02 -5.29
CA ALA A 216 6.26 5.21 -4.38
C ALA A 216 5.18 6.05 -3.68
N ILE A 217 5.54 7.22 -3.15
CA ILE A 217 4.59 8.15 -2.53
C ILE A 217 3.55 8.61 -3.57
N ALA A 218 3.99 8.95 -4.78
CA ALA A 218 3.10 9.37 -5.86
C ALA A 218 2.10 8.26 -6.20
N TRP A 219 2.55 7.01 -6.43
CA TRP A 219 1.66 5.89 -6.74
C TRP A 219 0.67 5.58 -5.61
N ILE A 220 1.12 5.56 -4.36
CA ILE A 220 0.23 5.29 -3.22
C ILE A 220 -0.82 6.40 -3.11
N ARG A 221 -0.44 7.67 -3.31
CA ARG A 221 -1.40 8.78 -3.37
C ARG A 221 -2.31 8.65 -4.58
N ILE A 222 -1.80 8.09 -5.67
CA ILE A 222 -2.57 7.82 -6.88
C ILE A 222 -3.76 6.90 -6.58
N CYS A 223 -3.48 5.80 -5.90
CA CYS A 223 -4.47 4.82 -5.50
C CYS A 223 -5.31 5.26 -4.29
N ARG A 224 -4.71 6.01 -3.37
CA ARG A 224 -5.31 6.39 -2.08
C ARG A 224 -4.84 7.78 -1.64
N PRO A 225 -5.59 8.83 -1.99
CA PRO A 225 -5.18 10.22 -1.78
C PRO A 225 -4.89 10.56 -0.31
N GLY A 226 -3.81 11.32 -0.07
CA GLY A 226 -3.40 11.76 1.26
C GLY A 226 -2.50 10.78 2.02
N SER A 227 -2.09 9.68 1.39
CA SER A 227 -1.16 8.71 1.99
C SER A 227 0.26 9.25 2.13
N VAL A 228 0.99 8.72 3.13
CA VAL A 228 2.34 9.15 3.58
C VAL A 228 2.37 10.62 4.01
N ILE A 229 2.46 10.88 5.31
CA ILE A 229 2.15 12.21 5.89
C ILE A 229 3.31 12.74 6.73
N GLY A 230 3.63 14.02 6.52
CA GLY A 230 4.61 14.78 7.28
C GLY A 230 5.99 14.11 7.26
N PRO A 231 6.59 13.80 8.43
CA PRO A 231 7.96 13.27 8.51
C PRO A 231 8.11 11.88 7.88
N GLN A 232 7.01 11.15 7.66
CA GLN A 232 7.02 9.86 6.98
C GLN A 232 7.52 9.93 5.53
N GLN A 233 7.40 11.09 4.88
CA GLN A 233 7.90 11.26 3.50
C GLN A 233 9.43 11.23 3.48
N ASN A 234 10.07 11.99 4.37
CA ASN A 234 11.52 12.02 4.51
C ASN A 234 12.06 10.66 4.95
N PHE A 235 11.36 9.96 5.83
CA PHE A 235 11.74 8.61 6.23
C PHE A 235 11.82 7.63 5.06
N ILE A 236 10.84 7.66 4.14
CA ILE A 236 10.88 6.81 2.95
C ILE A 236 12.07 7.20 2.05
N ASP A 237 12.31 8.49 1.88
CA ASP A 237 13.45 9.00 1.11
C ASP A 237 14.80 8.52 1.69
N GLU A 238 14.98 8.64 3.00
CA GLU A 238 16.16 8.16 3.74
C GLU A 238 16.34 6.64 3.63
N LYS A 239 15.25 5.87 3.55
CA LYS A 239 15.28 4.40 3.42
C LYS A 239 15.45 3.89 2.00
N GLN A 240 15.38 4.75 0.98
CA GLN A 240 15.38 4.31 -0.42
C GLN A 240 16.61 3.48 -0.77
N ALA A 241 17.81 3.97 -0.45
CA ALA A 241 19.07 3.31 -0.82
C ALA A 241 19.19 1.92 -0.17
N SER A 242 18.98 1.81 1.14
CA SER A 242 19.09 0.52 1.84
C SER A 242 18.04 -0.47 1.36
N LEU A 243 16.79 -0.03 1.13
CA LEU A 243 15.74 -0.92 0.65
C LEU A 243 15.98 -1.38 -0.79
N TRP A 244 16.60 -0.55 -1.65
CA TRP A 244 17.02 -0.98 -2.97
C TRP A 244 18.08 -2.08 -2.89
N GLU A 245 19.11 -1.90 -2.06
CA GLU A 245 20.16 -2.90 -1.84
C GLU A 245 19.60 -4.22 -1.30
N GLU A 246 18.76 -4.16 -0.25
CA GLU A 246 18.07 -5.33 0.29
C GLU A 246 17.17 -6.01 -0.76
N GLY A 247 16.59 -5.22 -1.66
CA GLY A 247 15.78 -5.69 -2.77
C GLY A 247 16.58 -6.39 -3.87
N ASP A 248 17.74 -5.85 -4.21
CA ASP A 248 18.68 -6.44 -5.16
C ASP A 248 19.14 -7.82 -4.64
N VAL A 249 19.57 -7.90 -3.38
CA VAL A 249 19.94 -9.17 -2.71
C VAL A 249 18.78 -10.17 -2.70
N TYR A 250 17.57 -9.71 -2.38
CA TYR A 250 16.38 -10.58 -2.35
C TYR A 250 16.07 -11.20 -3.71
N ARG A 251 16.16 -10.40 -4.79
CA ARG A 251 15.91 -10.88 -6.16
C ARG A 251 16.99 -11.86 -6.63
N GLU A 252 18.25 -11.63 -6.26
CA GLU A 252 19.35 -12.56 -6.51
C GLU A 252 19.10 -13.91 -5.83
N GLN A 253 18.74 -13.91 -4.55
CA GLN A 253 18.46 -15.13 -3.78
C GLN A 253 17.29 -15.94 -4.36
N ILE A 254 16.20 -15.30 -4.78
CA ILE A 254 15.09 -16.00 -5.43
C ILE A 254 15.53 -16.61 -6.75
N THR A 255 16.27 -15.86 -7.57
CA THR A 255 16.75 -16.33 -8.88
C THR A 255 17.68 -17.54 -8.71
N GLU A 256 18.54 -17.53 -7.69
CA GLU A 256 19.41 -18.67 -7.35
C GLU A 256 18.63 -19.88 -6.86
N GLN A 257 17.60 -19.68 -6.02
CA GLN A 257 16.74 -20.78 -5.54
C GLN A 257 15.93 -21.41 -6.67
N GLU A 258 15.38 -20.62 -7.58
CA GLU A 258 14.65 -21.11 -8.76
C GLU A 258 15.58 -21.89 -9.70
N ASN A 259 16.77 -21.35 -9.97
CA ASN A 259 17.78 -22.01 -10.82
C ASN A 259 18.37 -23.27 -10.14
N GLY A 260 18.54 -23.26 -8.81
CA GLY A 260 19.00 -24.39 -8.03
C GLY A 260 17.96 -25.50 -7.92
N SER A 261 16.69 -25.15 -7.72
CA SER A 261 15.55 -26.08 -7.73
C SER A 261 15.35 -26.70 -9.11
N GLY A 262 15.48 -25.91 -10.20
CA GLY A 262 15.49 -26.41 -11.57
C GLY A 262 16.64 -27.40 -11.84
N LYS A 263 17.85 -27.11 -11.34
CA LYS A 263 18.98 -28.04 -11.44
C LYS A 263 18.78 -29.31 -10.60
N ALA A 264 18.19 -29.22 -9.41
CA ALA A 264 17.88 -30.38 -8.57
C ALA A 264 16.77 -31.26 -9.17
N ALA A 265 15.74 -30.65 -9.77
CA ALA A 265 14.68 -31.36 -10.48
C ALA A 265 15.22 -32.04 -11.76
N VAL A 266 16.07 -31.37 -12.53
CA VAL A 266 16.72 -31.95 -13.72
C VAL A 266 17.72 -33.04 -13.35
N ALA A 267 18.51 -32.85 -12.29
CA ALA A 267 19.40 -33.88 -11.76
C ALA A 267 18.61 -35.12 -11.26
N GLY A 268 17.44 -34.90 -10.62
CA GLY A 268 16.54 -35.99 -10.21
C GLY A 268 15.87 -36.72 -11.37
N ILE A 269 15.63 -36.05 -12.50
CA ILE A 269 15.14 -36.69 -13.74
C ILE A 269 16.25 -37.50 -14.42
N LEU A 270 17.48 -36.96 -14.47
CA LEU A 270 18.64 -37.64 -15.07
C LEU A 270 19.16 -38.80 -14.21
N SER A 271 18.94 -38.78 -12.89
CA SER A 271 19.25 -39.91 -12.00
C SER A 271 18.13 -40.96 -11.96
N GLY A 272 16.99 -40.73 -12.62
CA GLY A 272 15.81 -41.61 -12.59
C GLY A 272 15.83 -42.80 -13.56
N VAL A 273 16.97 -43.09 -14.22
CA VAL A 273 17.09 -44.20 -15.20
C VAL A 273 18.00 -45.34 -14.73
N GLU A 274 18.62 -45.29 -13.55
CA GLU A 274 19.39 -46.42 -13.05
C GLU A 274 18.97 -46.86 -11.64
N ASP A 275 18.66 -48.16 -11.57
CA ASP A 275 18.62 -49.07 -10.43
C ASP A 275 17.45 -49.05 -9.44
N ILE A 276 16.54 -49.99 -9.73
CA ILE A 276 15.74 -50.74 -8.77
C ILE A 276 16.68 -51.50 -7.80
N SER A 277 16.60 -51.22 -6.50
CA SER A 277 16.96 -52.19 -5.46
C SER A 277 16.21 -51.94 -4.14
N ILE A 278 15.82 -53.04 -3.49
CA ILE A 278 14.98 -53.15 -2.30
C ILE A 278 15.86 -53.45 -1.08
N ASN A 279 15.52 -52.84 0.07
CA ASN A 279 15.82 -53.15 1.50
C ASN A 279 16.22 -51.84 2.23
N GLY A 280 15.84 -51.49 3.45
CA GLY A 280 15.09 -52.13 4.54
C GLY A 280 15.37 -51.34 5.84
N THR A 281 14.34 -51.12 6.66
CA THR A 281 14.34 -50.84 8.12
C THR A 281 14.91 -49.54 8.76
N ASN A 282 13.97 -48.75 9.34
CA ASN A 282 13.83 -48.28 10.74
C ASN A 282 14.94 -47.49 11.49
N LYS A 283 14.66 -46.23 11.89
CA LYS A 283 14.38 -45.75 13.30
C LYS A 283 14.47 -44.21 13.47
N ASN A 284 13.34 -43.62 13.87
CA ASN A 284 13.08 -42.72 15.02
C ASN A 284 14.03 -41.59 15.52
N ILE A 285 13.38 -40.42 15.68
CA ILE A 285 13.40 -39.44 16.82
C ILE A 285 14.55 -38.43 16.92
N SER A 286 14.22 -37.12 16.84
CA SER A 286 14.22 -36.19 18.00
C SER A 286 13.98 -34.73 17.61
N GLN A 287 13.04 -34.11 18.33
CA GLN A 287 12.75 -32.68 18.37
C GLN A 287 13.91 -31.87 18.97
N ARG A 288 14.01 -30.57 18.63
CA ARG A 288 14.41 -29.53 19.59
C ARG A 288 13.85 -28.15 19.19
N LYS A 289 13.13 -27.57 20.16
CA LYS A 289 12.58 -26.21 20.20
C LYS A 289 13.68 -25.20 20.53
N THR A 290 13.54 -23.96 20.08
CA THR A 290 14.23 -22.78 20.61
C THR A 290 13.21 -21.70 21.03
N PRO A 291 13.54 -20.84 22.03
CA PRO A 291 12.57 -20.06 22.78
C PRO A 291 12.29 -18.68 22.19
N SER A 292 11.06 -18.22 22.40
CA SER A 292 10.55 -16.88 22.10
C SER A 292 10.98 -15.86 23.15
N GLU A 293 11.47 -14.70 22.73
CA GLU A 293 11.68 -13.52 23.60
C GLU A 293 10.50 -12.55 23.48
N MET A 294 9.92 -12.24 24.64
CA MET A 294 8.82 -11.29 24.85
C MET A 294 9.36 -9.86 24.93
N HIS A 295 8.79 -8.95 24.15
CA HIS A 295 8.91 -7.50 24.38
C HIS A 295 7.64 -6.99 25.05
N THR A 296 7.80 -6.41 26.23
CA THR A 296 6.78 -5.68 27.00
C THR A 296 6.40 -4.38 26.31
N GLU A 297 5.10 -4.18 26.08
CA GLU A 297 4.51 -2.94 25.59
C GLU A 297 4.45 -1.93 26.76
N GLU A 298 5.25 -0.86 26.71
CA GLU A 298 5.07 0.29 27.61
C GLU A 298 3.87 1.12 27.14
N GLU A 299 2.85 1.19 27.98
CA GLU A 299 1.63 1.97 27.76
C GLU A 299 1.89 3.44 28.06
N GLU A 300 2.15 4.27 27.05
CA GLU A 300 2.10 5.73 27.21
C GLU A 300 0.65 6.24 27.15
N GLU A 301 0.27 6.86 28.28
CA GLU A 301 -1.00 7.49 28.60
C GLU A 301 -1.38 8.65 27.67
N GLU A 302 -2.69 8.87 27.55
CA GLU A 302 -3.36 9.87 26.73
C GLU A 302 -2.98 11.32 27.06
N CYS A 303 -2.49 12.06 26.07
CA CYS A 303 -2.88 13.46 25.93
C CYS A 303 -4.21 13.49 25.17
N GLY A 304 -5.31 13.86 25.82
CA GLY A 304 -6.70 13.88 25.29
C GLY A 304 -6.99 14.82 24.11
N GLY A 305 -6.01 15.07 23.24
CA GLY A 305 -6.13 15.83 22.01
C GLY A 305 -6.49 14.97 20.80
N LEU A 306 -7.06 15.60 19.76
CA LEU A 306 -7.36 14.95 18.48
C LEU A 306 -6.08 14.46 17.78
N THR A 307 -6.01 13.16 17.49
CA THR A 307 -4.89 12.56 16.76
C THR A 307 -4.86 12.99 15.28
N GLN A 308 -3.75 12.79 14.58
CA GLN A 308 -3.67 13.07 13.14
C GLN A 308 -4.73 12.25 12.37
N GLY A 309 -4.89 10.98 12.72
CA GLY A 309 -5.91 10.10 12.15
C GLY A 309 -7.35 10.59 12.36
N ASP A 310 -7.68 11.21 13.50
CA ASP A 310 -9.02 11.79 13.74
C ASP A 310 -9.29 12.96 12.79
N LYS A 311 -8.32 13.87 12.67
CA LYS A 311 -8.45 15.06 11.82
C LYS A 311 -8.63 14.67 10.35
N LEU A 312 -7.95 13.61 9.89
CA LEU A 312 -8.07 13.08 8.53
C LEU A 312 -9.46 12.49 8.24
N ARG A 313 -10.02 11.70 9.16
CA ARG A 313 -11.39 11.16 9.02
C ARG A 313 -12.42 12.30 8.96
N ALA A 314 -12.29 13.31 9.81
CA ALA A 314 -13.15 14.49 9.79
C ALA A 314 -13.06 15.27 8.46
N LEU A 315 -11.86 15.42 7.90
CA LEU A 315 -11.66 16.04 6.58
C LEU A 315 -12.35 15.23 5.47
N LYS A 316 -12.26 13.90 5.52
CA LYS A 316 -12.84 13.00 4.52
C LYS A 316 -14.38 13.04 4.53
N SER A 317 -15.01 13.02 5.71
CA SER A 317 -16.48 13.18 5.84
C SER A 317 -16.97 14.49 5.19
N LYS A 318 -16.27 15.61 5.44
CA LYS A 318 -16.59 16.92 4.84
C LYS A 318 -16.43 16.96 3.32
N ARG A 319 -15.54 16.15 2.75
CA ARG A 319 -15.33 16.08 1.29
C ARG A 319 -16.42 15.25 0.61
N GLN A 320 -16.85 14.15 1.23
CA GLN A 320 -17.87 13.26 0.67
C GLN A 320 -19.26 13.92 0.64
N SER A 321 -19.63 14.67 1.68
CA SER A 321 -20.90 15.42 1.67
C SER A 321 -21.01 16.46 0.54
N ARG A 322 -19.87 16.94 0.01
CA ARG A 322 -19.80 17.86 -1.14
C ARG A 322 -19.77 17.15 -2.50
N ALA A 323 -19.39 15.87 -2.55
CA ALA A 323 -19.28 15.12 -3.80
C ALA A 323 -20.62 14.48 -4.20
N SER A 324 -21.49 14.18 -3.23
CA SER A 324 -22.84 13.63 -3.44
C SER A 324 -23.80 14.54 -4.23
N THR A 325 -23.41 15.78 -4.57
CA THR A 325 -24.20 16.70 -5.39
C THR A 325 -23.84 16.69 -6.88
N ASP A 326 -22.74 16.06 -7.29
CA ASP A 326 -22.29 16.04 -8.71
C ASP A 326 -22.29 14.59 -9.25
N LEU A 327 -23.38 14.17 -9.90
CA LEU A 327 -23.44 12.92 -10.66
C LEU A 327 -22.82 13.14 -12.05
N LEU A 328 -21.73 12.44 -12.37
CA LEU A 328 -21.04 12.48 -13.67
C LEU A 328 -21.16 11.15 -14.42
N GLY A 329 -21.32 11.24 -15.74
CA GLY A 329 -21.63 10.13 -16.66
C GLY A 329 -20.42 9.33 -17.18
N SER A 330 -20.73 8.26 -17.90
CA SER A 330 -19.92 7.07 -18.20
C SER A 330 -18.70 7.20 -19.13
N ASN A 331 -18.10 8.38 -19.33
CA ASN A 331 -16.92 8.56 -20.21
C ASN A 331 -15.64 9.04 -19.48
N GLU A 332 -15.54 8.86 -18.17
CA GLU A 332 -14.56 9.56 -17.33
C GLU A 332 -13.48 8.70 -16.65
N LYS A 333 -13.04 7.59 -17.27
CA LYS A 333 -11.97 6.74 -16.68
C LYS A 333 -10.66 7.52 -16.41
N VAL A 334 -10.35 8.54 -17.23
CA VAL A 334 -9.15 9.38 -17.10
C VAL A 334 -9.32 10.46 -16.02
N PHE A 335 -10.54 10.95 -15.77
CA PHE A 335 -10.79 12.01 -14.78
C PHE A 335 -10.71 11.51 -13.33
N LEU A 336 -10.82 10.20 -13.10
CA LEU A 336 -10.61 9.61 -11.76
C LEU A 336 -9.20 9.87 -11.23
N PHE A 337 -8.19 9.79 -12.09
CA PHE A 337 -6.81 10.16 -11.75
C PHE A 337 -6.66 11.66 -11.40
N GLY A 338 -7.69 12.50 -11.58
CA GLY A 338 -7.66 13.93 -11.29
C GLY A 338 -8.12 14.31 -9.90
N ARG A 339 -8.84 13.42 -9.21
CA ARG A 339 -9.25 13.62 -7.80
C ARG A 339 -8.12 13.32 -6.81
N VAL A 340 -7.02 12.81 -7.33
CA VAL A 340 -6.16 11.84 -6.67
C VAL A 340 -4.96 12.45 -5.92
N LEU A 341 -4.57 13.69 -6.22
CA LEU A 341 -3.48 14.38 -5.52
C LEU A 341 -3.98 15.53 -4.62
N ARG A 342 -5.25 15.50 -4.22
CA ARG A 342 -5.84 16.53 -3.33
C ARG A 342 -5.43 16.30 -1.88
N GLY A 343 -4.24 16.79 -1.52
CA GLY A 343 -3.85 17.08 -0.13
C GLY A 343 -4.91 17.95 0.55
#